data_AF-A0A510JS05-F1
#
_entry.id   AF-A0A510JS05-F1
#
_cell.length_a   1.000
_cell.length_b   1.000
_cell.length_c   1.000
_cell.angle_alpha   90.00
_cell.angle_beta   90.00
_cell.angle_gamma   90.00
#
_symmetry.space_group_name_H-M   'P 1'
#
loop_
_entity.id
_entity.type
_entity.pdbx_description
1 polymer ?
#
loop_
_entity_poly.entity_id
_entity_poly.type
_entity_poly.pdbx_seq_one_letter_code
_entity_poly.pdbx_strand_id
1 'polypeptide(L)'
;MIIKFKNLGPIESGEIDFNDLKGINLIIGKNNTGKTYLSNFIYAVLRNIRIERTLNNEIRSIGKRMENNNFSDELRETDLPFVFHTNKNRFENTKINIEFDEKDKFTENEKIFFRKYRNK
;
A
#
# COMPACT_ATOMS: atom_id res chain seq x y z
N MET A 1 7.12 -5.09 -5.05
CA MET A 1 6.24 -3.89 -5.12
C MET A 1 7.01 -2.72 -4.56
N ILE A 2 7.17 -1.63 -5.31
CA ILE A 2 7.92 -0.45 -4.90
C ILE A 2 6.95 0.70 -4.64
N ILE A 3 7.05 1.34 -3.48
CA ILE A 3 6.26 2.52 -3.12
C ILE A 3 7.18 3.71 -2.95
N LYS A 4 6.96 4.75 -3.75
CA LYS A 4 7.64 6.05 -3.64
C LYS A 4 6.67 7.07 -3.09
N PHE A 5 7.08 7.84 -2.10
CA PHE A 5 6.22 8.87 -1.50
C PHE A 5 7.00 10.15 -1.18
N LYS A 6 6.26 11.27 -1.12
CA LYS A 6 6.76 12.59 -0.72
C LYS A 6 5.78 13.27 0.23
N ASN A 7 6.30 14.10 1.14
CA ASN A 7 5.54 14.88 2.12
C ASN A 7 4.58 14.04 2.97
N LEU A 8 5.06 12.92 3.51
CA LEU A 8 4.29 12.07 4.42
C LEU A 8 4.55 12.51 5.86
N GLY A 9 3.83 13.53 6.32
CA GLY A 9 4.09 14.16 7.62
C GLY A 9 5.51 14.75 7.68
N PRO A 10 6.36 14.35 8.64
CA PRO A 10 7.73 14.86 8.74
C PRO A 10 8.71 14.21 7.74
N ILE A 11 8.26 13.25 6.92
CA ILE A 11 9.12 12.58 5.95
C ILE A 11 9.00 13.31 4.60
N GLU A 12 10.07 13.96 4.17
CA GLU A 12 10.12 14.71 2.91
C GLU A 12 9.96 13.79 1.70
N SER A 13 10.68 12.66 1.69
CA SER A 13 10.55 11.62 0.68
C SER A 13 11.04 10.27 1.18
N GLY A 14 10.56 9.20 0.55
CA GLY A 14 11.00 7.85 0.83
C GLY A 14 10.60 6.86 -0.26
N GLU A 15 11.30 5.74 -0.26
CA GLU A 15 11.06 4.60 -1.14
C GLU A 15 11.06 3.32 -0.31
N ILE A 16 10.11 2.42 -0.58
CA ILE A 16 10.01 1.11 0.05
C ILE A 16 9.88 0.09 -1.06
N ASP A 17 10.90 -0.77 -1.24
CA ASP A 17 10.73 -2.00 -1.99
C ASP A 17 10.30 -3.12 -1.04
N PHE A 18 9.11 -3.66 -1.26
CA PHE A 18 8.59 -4.79 -0.49
C PHE A 18 9.37 -6.08 -0.74
N ASN A 19 10.12 -6.17 -1.85
CA ASN A 19 11.02 -7.30 -2.10
C ASN A 19 12.23 -7.30 -1.16
N ASP A 20 12.60 -6.15 -0.59
CA ASP A 20 13.69 -6.03 0.38
C ASP A 20 13.27 -6.45 1.79
N LEU A 21 11.96 -6.49 2.07
CA LEU A 21 11.45 -6.85 3.39
C LEU A 21 11.59 -8.35 3.63
N LYS A 22 12.39 -8.73 4.64
CA LYS A 22 12.67 -10.14 4.98
C LYS A 22 12.46 -10.40 6.47
N GLY A 23 11.70 -11.45 6.80
CA GLY A 23 11.47 -11.85 8.20
C GLY A 23 10.95 -10.71 9.06
N ILE A 24 11.75 -10.29 10.05
CA ILE A 24 11.44 -9.18 10.94
C ILE A 24 12.16 -7.92 10.45
N ASN A 25 11.40 -6.88 10.16
CA ASN A 25 11.92 -5.57 9.74
C ASN A 25 11.74 -4.56 10.88
N LEU A 26 12.79 -3.84 11.25
CA LEU A 26 12.79 -2.90 12.36
C LEU A 26 12.88 -1.45 11.87
N ILE A 27 11.92 -0.61 12.28
CA ILE A 27 11.92 0.84 11.99
C ILE A 27 12.45 1.58 13.22
N ILE A 28 13.66 2.14 13.12
CA ILE A 28 14.33 2.91 14.19
C ILE A 28 14.60 4.36 13.79
N GLY A 29 14.83 5.23 14.78
CA GLY A 29 15.10 6.65 14.58
C GLY A 29 14.74 7.48 15.80
N LYS A 30 15.10 8.78 15.79
CA LYS A 30 14.74 9.72 16.86
C LYS A 30 13.22 9.89 16.97
N ASN A 31 12.75 10.41 18.11
CA ASN A 31 11.34 10.73 18.26
C ASN A 31 10.91 11.81 17.26
N ASN A 32 9.65 11.73 16.83
CA ASN A 32 9.05 12.69 15.91
C ASN A 32 9.69 12.78 14.50
N THR A 33 10.47 11.79 14.07
CA THR A 33 11.07 11.74 12.71
C THR A 33 10.26 10.95 11.70
N GLY A 34 8.99 10.63 12.00
CA GLY A 34 8.10 9.95 11.06
C GLY A 34 7.98 8.44 11.20
N LYS A 35 8.53 7.81 12.25
CA LYS A 35 8.36 6.35 12.48
C LYS A 35 6.88 5.92 12.47
N THR A 36 6.04 6.63 13.21
CA THR A 36 4.58 6.39 13.24
C THR A 36 3.91 6.69 11.90
N TYR A 37 4.41 7.70 11.16
CA TYR A 37 3.90 8.02 9.83
C TYR A 37 4.18 6.88 8.85
N LEU A 38 5.40 6.36 8.85
CA LEU A 38 5.80 5.25 8.01
C LEU A 38 5.03 3.97 8.34
N SER A 39 4.88 3.62 9.63
CA SER A 39 4.15 2.41 10.03
C SER A 39 2.67 2.47 9.64
N ASN A 40 2.02 3.61 9.86
CA ASN A 40 0.61 3.80 9.51
C ASN A 40 0.39 3.84 7.99
N PHE A 41 1.33 4.41 7.25
CA PHE A 41 1.29 4.43 5.79
C PHE A 41 1.40 3.02 5.20
N ILE A 42 2.38 2.22 5.67
CA ILE A 42 2.51 0.81 5.28
C ILE A 42 1.23 0.04 5.61
N TYR A 43 0.67 0.26 6.81
CA TYR A 43 -0.59 -0.36 7.20
C TYR A 43 -1.75 0.03 6.26
N ALA A 44 -1.90 1.31 5.93
CA ALA A 44 -2.95 1.80 5.03
C ALA A 44 -2.85 1.16 3.64
N VAL A 45 -1.64 1.09 3.08
CA VAL A 45 -1.42 0.45 1.77
C VAL A 45 -1.79 -1.04 1.81
N LEU A 46 -1.23 -1.79 2.78
CA LEU A 46 -1.45 -3.23 2.88
C LEU A 46 -2.92 -3.58 3.17
N ARG A 47 -3.59 -2.77 4.01
CA ARG A 47 -5.02 -2.91 4.29
C ARG A 47 -5.83 -2.79 3.00
N ASN A 48 -5.57 -1.80 2.16
CA ASN A 48 -6.30 -1.60 0.93
C ASN A 48 -6.05 -2.71 -0.10
N ILE A 49 -4.81 -3.17 -0.23
CA ILE A 49 -4.48 -4.35 -1.03
C ILE A 49 -5.25 -5.58 -0.53
N ARG A 50 -5.39 -5.77 0.80
CA ARG A 50 -6.11 -6.90 1.38
C ARG A 50 -7.63 -6.80 1.20
N ILE A 51 -8.22 -5.63 1.43
CA ILE A 51 -9.67 -5.40 1.30
C ILE A 51 -10.10 -5.66 -0.14
N GLU A 52 -9.36 -5.13 -1.11
CA GLU A 52 -9.62 -5.37 -2.53
C GLU A 52 -9.56 -6.87 -2.87
N ARG A 53 -8.58 -7.61 -2.33
CA ARG A 53 -8.51 -9.08 -2.49
C ARG A 53 -9.71 -9.82 -1.91
N THR A 54 -10.30 -9.31 -0.82
CA THR A 54 -11.39 -9.98 -0.10
C THR A 54 -12.76 -9.67 -0.70
N LEU A 55 -12.99 -8.41 -1.11
CA LEU A 55 -14.28 -7.96 -1.64
C LEU A 55 -14.51 -8.39 -3.10
N ASN A 56 -13.46 -8.50 -3.92
CA ASN A 56 -13.66 -8.63 -5.36
C ASN A 56 -13.63 -10.05 -5.92
N ASN A 57 -13.23 -11.11 -5.18
CA ASN A 57 -13.09 -12.50 -5.67
C ASN A 57 -12.30 -12.71 -6.99
N GLU A 58 -11.84 -11.63 -7.64
CA GLU A 58 -11.07 -11.55 -8.86
C GLU A 58 -9.97 -10.51 -8.64
N ILE A 59 -8.73 -10.97 -8.79
CA ILE A 59 -7.49 -10.16 -8.82
C ILE A 59 -7.55 -9.06 -9.92
N ARG A 60 -8.55 -9.11 -10.80
CA ARG A 60 -8.77 -8.28 -11.98
C ARG A 60 -9.15 -6.82 -11.68
N SER A 61 -9.67 -6.51 -10.49
CA SER A 61 -10.11 -5.16 -10.11
C SER A 61 -8.99 -4.25 -9.59
N ILE A 62 -8.00 -4.82 -8.89
CA ILE A 62 -6.81 -4.11 -8.41
C ILE A 62 -6.08 -3.48 -9.62
N GLY A 63 -5.87 -4.27 -10.67
CA GLY A 63 -5.29 -3.77 -11.93
C GLY A 63 -6.08 -2.62 -12.55
N LYS A 64 -7.43 -2.72 -12.60
CA LYS A 64 -8.31 -1.67 -13.17
C LYS A 64 -8.36 -0.37 -12.37
N ARG A 65 -8.28 -0.42 -11.03
CA ARG A 65 -8.22 0.79 -10.18
C ARG A 65 -6.82 1.41 -10.17
N MET A 66 -5.78 0.60 -10.33
CA MET A 66 -4.38 1.04 -10.42
C MET A 66 -4.02 1.64 -11.77
N GLU A 67 -4.59 1.15 -12.88
CA GLU A 67 -4.41 1.73 -14.22
C GLU A 67 -5.01 3.14 -14.35
N ASN A 68 -5.98 3.50 -13.49
CA ASN A 68 -6.72 4.77 -13.58
C ASN A 68 -6.23 5.86 -12.62
N ASN A 69 -5.04 5.76 -12.00
CA ASN A 69 -4.52 6.69 -10.98
C ASN A 69 -5.34 6.85 -9.68
N ASN A 70 -6.55 6.30 -9.61
CA ASN A 70 -7.46 6.48 -8.48
C ASN A 70 -6.95 5.90 -7.16
N PHE A 71 -6.10 4.85 -7.18
CA PHE A 71 -5.66 4.19 -5.95
C PHE A 71 -4.83 5.10 -5.03
N SER A 72 -3.85 5.82 -5.59
CA SER A 72 -3.02 6.74 -4.81
C SER A 72 -3.81 7.92 -4.27
N ASP A 73 -4.78 8.42 -5.05
CA ASP A 73 -5.66 9.50 -4.63
C ASP A 73 -6.64 9.04 -3.54
N GLU A 74 -7.27 7.87 -3.69
CA GLU A 74 -8.12 7.27 -2.64
C GLU A 74 -7.34 7.06 -1.33
N LEU A 75 -6.12 6.51 -1.44
CA LEU A 75 -5.23 6.32 -0.29
C LEU A 75 -4.93 7.65 0.42
N ARG A 76 -4.64 8.71 -0.35
CA ARG A 76 -4.37 10.07 0.18
C ARG A 76 -5.60 10.71 0.81
N GLU A 77 -6.76 10.59 0.17
CA GLU A 77 -7.95 11.37 0.51
C GLU A 77 -8.87 10.71 1.53
N THR A 78 -8.81 9.38 1.65
CA THR A 78 -9.72 8.62 2.51
C THR A 78 -8.99 7.76 3.52
N ASP A 79 -8.06 6.92 3.08
CA ASP A 79 -7.44 5.92 3.96
C ASP A 79 -6.43 6.51 4.94
N LEU A 80 -5.53 7.38 4.47
CA LEU A 80 -4.58 8.04 5.37
C LEU A 80 -5.29 8.91 6.42
N PRO A 81 -6.27 9.76 6.07
CA PRO A 81 -7.07 10.48 7.06
C PRO A 81 -7.73 9.57 8.08
N PHE A 82 -8.29 8.44 7.63
CA PHE A 82 -8.91 7.44 8.50
C PHE A 82 -7.90 6.79 9.46
N VAL A 83 -6.78 6.25 8.96
CA VAL A 83 -5.77 5.56 9.77
C VAL A 83 -5.13 6.51 10.80
N PHE A 84 -4.92 7.77 10.42
CA PHE A 84 -4.31 8.77 11.29
C PHE A 84 -5.33 9.52 12.15
N HIS A 85 -6.63 9.22 12.04
CA HIS A 85 -7.70 9.90 12.76
C HIS A 85 -7.63 11.43 12.61
N THR A 86 -7.43 11.90 11.38
CA THR A 86 -7.21 13.30 11.06
C THR A 86 -7.99 13.73 9.81
N ASN A 87 -8.01 15.03 9.54
CA ASN A 87 -8.60 15.59 8.32
C ASN A 87 -7.70 15.33 7.09
N LYS A 88 -8.32 15.12 5.92
CA LYS A 88 -7.67 14.99 4.61
C LYS A 88 -6.69 16.09 4.25
N ASN A 89 -6.92 17.31 4.72
CA ASN A 89 -6.03 18.45 4.45
C ASN A 89 -4.59 18.19 4.97
N ARG A 90 -4.40 17.30 5.95
CA ARG A 90 -3.05 16.91 6.42
C ARG A 90 -2.20 16.22 5.36
N PHE A 91 -2.82 15.64 4.34
CA PHE A 91 -2.16 14.86 3.30
C PHE A 91 -2.31 15.49 1.92
N GLU A 92 -2.83 16.71 1.80
CA GLU A 92 -3.07 17.38 0.50
C GLU A 92 -1.79 17.49 -0.34
N ASN A 93 -0.64 17.68 0.33
CA ASN A 93 0.67 17.80 -0.31
C ASN A 93 1.40 16.46 -0.44
N THR A 94 0.83 15.38 0.10
CA THR A 94 1.41 14.03 0.05
C THR A 94 1.27 13.49 -1.37
N LYS A 95 2.39 13.03 -1.93
CA LYS A 95 2.43 12.38 -3.25
C LYS A 95 2.79 10.92 -3.06
N ILE A 96 2.04 10.02 -3.70
CA ILE A 96 2.22 8.57 -3.58
C ILE A 96 2.24 7.98 -4.99
N ASN A 97 3.31 7.26 -5.29
CA ASN A 97 3.45 6.47 -6.51
C ASN A 97 3.73 5.02 -6.13
N ILE A 98 2.99 4.09 -6.73
CA ILE A 98 3.13 2.66 -6.44
C ILE A 98 3.40 1.94 -7.74
N GLU A 99 4.55 1.28 -7.80
CA GLU A 99 5.04 0.49 -8.91
C GLU A 99 4.95 -0.99 -8.52
N PHE A 100 4.30 -1.80 -9.33
CA PHE A 100 4.25 -3.26 -9.16
C PHE A 100 5.21 -3.91 -10.14
N ASP A 101 6.08 -4.80 -9.66
CA ASP A 101 6.92 -5.61 -10.56
C ASP A 101 6.02 -6.57 -11.35
N GLU A 102 6.45 -6.97 -12.55
CA GLU A 102 5.78 -8.02 -13.33
C GLU A 102 5.74 -9.35 -12.57
N LYS A 103 6.65 -9.58 -11.63
CA LYS A 103 6.62 -10.72 -10.71
C LYS A 103 5.59 -10.58 -9.59
N ASP A 104 5.23 -9.34 -9.22
CA ASP A 104 4.12 -9.06 -8.31
C ASP A 104 2.76 -9.17 -9.04
N LYS A 105 2.76 -9.13 -10.38
CA LYS A 105 1.62 -9.56 -11.20
C LYS A 105 1.55 -11.09 -11.11
N PHE A 106 0.74 -11.58 -10.18
CA PHE A 106 0.51 -13.01 -9.97
C PHE A 106 0.43 -13.81 -11.28
N THR A 107 1.28 -14.82 -11.39
CA THR A 107 1.28 -15.76 -12.51
C THR A 107 -0.01 -16.59 -12.48
N GLU A 108 -0.46 -17.08 -13.64
CA GLU A 108 -1.69 -17.89 -13.76
C GLU A 108 -1.68 -19.11 -12.80
N ASN A 109 -0.50 -19.64 -12.51
CA ASN A 109 -0.29 -20.77 -11.61
C ASN A 109 -0.61 -20.46 -10.14
N GLU A 110 -0.29 -19.25 -9.67
CA GLU A 110 -0.61 -18.81 -8.30
C GLU A 110 -2.13 -18.61 -8.16
N LYS A 111 -2.80 -18.13 -9.21
CA LYS A 111 -4.28 -18.04 -9.26
C LYS A 111 -4.94 -19.42 -9.17
N ILE A 112 -4.39 -20.43 -9.87
CA ILE A 112 -4.87 -21.82 -9.85
C ILE A 112 -4.68 -22.46 -8.47
N PHE A 113 -3.53 -22.23 -7.83
CA PHE A 113 -3.23 -22.76 -6.50
C PHE A 113 -4.28 -22.31 -5.48
N PHE A 114 -4.54 -21.00 -5.36
CA PHE A 114 -5.56 -20.49 -4.43
C PHE A 114 -6.99 -20.95 -4.75
N ARG A 115 -7.31 -21.23 -6.02
CA ARG A 115 -8.61 -21.78 -6.41
C ARG A 115 -8.81 -23.23 -5.94
N LYS A 116 -7.73 -24.03 -5.92
CA LYS A 116 -7.78 -25.47 -5.58
C LYS A 116 -7.99 -25.72 -4.08
N TYR A 117 -7.53 -24.84 -3.21
CA TYR A 117 -7.68 -24.95 -1.75
C TYR A 117 -8.93 -24.26 -1.20
N ARG A 118 -9.79 -23.71 -2.06
CA ARG A 118 -11.05 -23.03 -1.67
C ARG A 118 -12.28 -23.96 -1.66
N ASN A 119 -12.15 -25.16 -2.24
CA ASN A 119 -13.24 -26.16 -2.38
C ASN A 119 -13.07 -27.37 -1.42
N LYS A 120 -12.33 -27.19 -0.32
CA LYS A 120 -12.32 -28.11 0.82
C LYS A 120 -12.85 -27.36 2.02
#